data_AF-A0A8C4R428-F1
#
_entry.id   AF-A0A8C4R428-F1
#
_cell.length_a   1.000
_cell.length_b   1.000
_cell.length_c   1.000
_cell.angle_alpha   90.00
_cell.angle_beta   90.00
_cell.angle_gamma   90.00
#
_symmetry.space_group_name_H-M   'P 1'
#
loop_
_entity.id
_entity.type
_entity.pdbx_description
1 polymer ?
#
loop_
_entity_poly.entity_id
_entity_poly.type
_entity_poly.pdbx_seq_one_letter_code
_entity_poly.pdbx_strand_id
1 'polypeptide(L)'
;MQLGAFVEDPQYQNQHAIHLEIIRTFSHVGPNAEPRFRDEFVIPNLHRLSTRNNQQPVETRRADVALHLFEAYSAMSCCFISDELMVNHFLPGLRCLRTDLEHFSPEHEIIVNTMIQEWEQKLDAKLTSEASGLSFPATFGTAEDAKTKFLSKMGQLTTSGAMLATVFQRKK
;
A
#
# COMPACT_ATOMS: atom_id res chain seq x y z
N MET A 1 8.19 1.84 -25.73
CA MET A 1 9.25 2.32 -24.81
C MET A 1 10.49 1.46 -25.02
N GLN A 2 11.65 2.04 -25.38
CA GLN A 2 12.90 1.28 -25.61
C GLN A 2 13.36 0.49 -24.37
N LEU A 3 13.07 1.01 -23.17
CA LEU A 3 13.38 0.34 -21.90
C LEU A 3 12.63 -0.99 -21.74
N GLY A 4 11.40 -1.11 -22.22
CA GLY A 4 10.66 -2.37 -22.11
C GLY A 4 11.28 -3.49 -22.92
N ALA A 5 11.66 -3.18 -24.17
CA ALA A 5 12.39 -4.13 -25.01
C ALA A 5 13.72 -4.55 -24.37
N PHE A 6 14.43 -3.62 -23.71
CA PHE A 6 15.66 -3.93 -22.99
C PHE A 6 15.43 -4.86 -21.79
N VAL A 7 14.42 -4.59 -20.96
CA VAL A 7 14.14 -5.40 -19.75
C VAL A 7 13.67 -6.81 -20.11
N GLU A 8 12.98 -6.97 -21.24
CA GLU A 8 12.44 -8.25 -21.69
C GLU A 8 13.44 -9.08 -22.52
N ASP A 9 14.57 -8.49 -22.91
CA ASP A 9 15.55 -9.14 -23.78
C ASP A 9 16.20 -10.37 -23.09
N PRO A 10 16.11 -11.56 -23.70
CA PRO A 10 16.72 -12.79 -23.19
C PRO A 10 18.21 -12.69 -22.87
N GLN A 11 18.95 -11.77 -23.51
CA GLN A 11 20.38 -11.60 -23.26
C GLN A 11 20.70 -11.05 -21.85
N TYR A 12 19.78 -10.28 -21.26
CA TYR A 12 19.98 -9.64 -19.95
C TYR A 12 19.32 -10.40 -18.80
N GLN A 13 18.48 -11.36 -19.12
CA GLN A 13 17.71 -12.18 -18.19
C GLN A 13 18.54 -12.94 -17.13
N ASN A 14 19.82 -13.22 -17.40
CA ASN A 14 20.72 -13.88 -16.44
C ASN A 14 21.77 -12.93 -15.83
N GLN A 15 21.67 -11.63 -16.12
CA GLN A 15 22.62 -10.63 -15.65
C GLN A 15 22.15 -10.03 -14.32
N HIS A 16 22.65 -10.63 -13.23
CA HIS A 16 22.33 -10.23 -11.85
C HIS A 16 22.47 -8.72 -11.61
N ALA A 17 23.59 -8.14 -12.03
CA ALA A 17 23.86 -6.71 -11.84
C ALA A 17 22.80 -5.81 -12.51
N ILE A 18 22.34 -6.17 -13.71
CA ILE A 18 21.31 -5.41 -14.42
C ILE A 18 19.98 -5.51 -13.68
N HIS A 19 19.59 -6.69 -13.21
CA HIS A 19 18.36 -6.85 -12.44
C HIS A 19 18.36 -6.00 -11.18
N LEU A 20 19.46 -5.99 -10.41
CA LEU A 20 19.57 -5.13 -9.23
C LEU A 20 19.42 -3.66 -9.59
N GLU A 21 20.08 -3.22 -10.66
CA GLU A 21 20.03 -1.81 -11.06
C GLU A 21 18.64 -1.39 -11.53
N ILE A 22 17.92 -2.26 -12.25
CA ILE A 22 16.53 -2.04 -12.63
C ILE A 22 15.65 -1.89 -11.37
N ILE A 23 15.79 -2.80 -10.40
CA ILE A 23 14.98 -2.78 -9.18
C ILE A 23 15.26 -1.52 -8.36
N ARG A 24 16.53 -1.16 -8.18
CA ARG A 24 16.95 0.08 -7.51
C ARG A 24 16.38 1.31 -8.20
N THR A 25 16.45 1.33 -9.52
CA THR A 25 15.87 2.42 -10.32
C THR A 25 14.38 2.52 -10.05
N PHE A 26 13.64 1.42 -10.12
CA PHE A 26 12.20 1.39 -9.83
C PHE A 26 11.87 1.84 -8.41
N SER A 27 12.66 1.44 -7.41
CA SER A 27 12.50 1.89 -6.01
C SER A 27 12.64 3.40 -5.89
N HIS A 28 13.63 3.99 -6.57
CA HIS A 28 13.93 5.42 -6.44
C HIS A 28 13.03 6.32 -7.29
N VAL A 29 12.79 5.96 -8.55
CA VAL A 29 12.05 6.80 -9.50
C VAL A 29 10.56 6.46 -9.55
N GLY A 30 10.19 5.21 -9.28
CA GLY A 30 8.82 4.73 -9.43
C GLY A 30 7.77 5.50 -8.63
N PRO A 31 8.01 5.91 -7.37
CA PRO A 31 7.00 6.62 -6.59
C PRO A 31 6.65 8.00 -7.17
N ASN A 32 7.65 8.63 -7.81
CA ASN A 32 7.56 9.99 -8.36
C ASN A 32 7.35 9.99 -9.88
N ALA A 33 7.29 8.81 -10.51
CA ALA A 33 7.07 8.71 -11.94
C ALA A 33 5.63 9.04 -12.32
N GLU A 34 5.40 9.33 -13.61
CA GLU A 34 4.07 9.50 -14.16
C GLU A 34 3.19 8.27 -13.82
N PRO A 35 1.96 8.45 -13.29
CA PRO A 35 1.10 7.33 -12.90
C PRO A 35 0.96 6.28 -13.99
N ARG A 36 0.81 6.72 -15.24
CA ARG A 36 0.71 5.82 -16.39
C ARG A 36 1.95 4.93 -16.56
N PHE A 37 3.15 5.50 -16.45
CA PHE A 37 4.38 4.72 -16.54
C PHE A 37 4.55 3.78 -15.36
N ARG A 38 4.22 4.23 -14.15
CA ARG A 38 4.28 3.37 -12.97
C ARG A 38 3.35 2.16 -13.12
N ASP A 39 2.12 2.40 -13.57
CA ASP A 39 1.06 1.41 -13.60
C ASP A 39 1.20 0.45 -14.80
N GLU A 40 1.56 0.96 -15.99
CA GLU A 40 1.73 0.13 -17.19
C GLU A 40 3.11 -0.55 -17.27
N PHE A 41 4.12 -0.03 -16.56
CA PHE A 41 5.50 -0.50 -16.69
C PHE A 41 6.14 -0.94 -15.38
N VAL A 42 6.27 -0.04 -14.40
CA VAL A 42 7.07 -0.33 -13.18
C VAL A 42 6.48 -1.48 -12.38
N ILE A 43 5.20 -1.39 -12.00
CA ILE A 43 4.53 -2.38 -11.15
C ILE A 43 4.47 -3.76 -11.85
N PRO A 44 4.06 -3.87 -13.12
CA PRO A 44 4.10 -5.14 -13.83
C PRO A 44 5.51 -5.77 -13.91
N ASN A 45 6.55 -4.95 -14.08
CA ASN A 45 7.93 -5.46 -14.10
C ASN A 45 8.42 -5.91 -12.72
N LEU A 46 8.08 -5.20 -11.64
CA LEU A 46 8.39 -5.64 -10.28
C LEU A 46 7.75 -7.00 -9.98
N HIS A 47 6.51 -7.22 -10.40
CA HIS A 47 5.86 -8.53 -10.27
C HIS A 47 6.67 -9.62 -11.00
N ARG A 48 7.00 -9.41 -12.29
CA ARG A 48 7.80 -10.38 -13.06
C ARG A 48 9.16 -10.69 -12.43
N LEU A 49 9.83 -9.67 -11.91
CA LEU A 49 11.12 -9.82 -11.24
C LEU A 49 10.99 -10.65 -9.96
N SER A 50 9.95 -10.41 -9.14
CA SER A 50 9.66 -11.25 -7.97
C SER A 50 9.39 -12.71 -8.34
N THR A 51 8.55 -12.96 -9.34
CA THR A 51 8.24 -14.33 -9.79
C THR A 51 9.50 -15.05 -10.28
N ARG A 52 10.34 -14.36 -11.06
CA ARG A 52 11.60 -14.91 -11.54
C ARG A 52 12.58 -15.16 -10.38
N ASN A 53 12.61 -14.30 -9.37
CA ASN A 53 13.52 -14.45 -8.25
C ASN A 53 13.24 -15.73 -7.43
N ASN A 54 11.97 -16.12 -7.28
CA ASN A 54 11.63 -17.40 -6.65
C ASN A 54 12.24 -18.62 -7.36
N GLN A 55 12.57 -18.49 -8.66
CA GLN A 55 13.19 -19.53 -9.48
C GLN A 55 14.72 -19.43 -9.52
N GLN A 56 15.33 -18.46 -8.81
CA GLN A 56 16.78 -18.27 -8.79
C GLN A 56 17.46 -19.41 -8.00
N PRO A 57 18.27 -20.27 -8.65
CA PRO A 57 18.90 -21.40 -7.96
C PRO A 57 20.05 -20.97 -7.04
N VAL A 58 20.66 -19.80 -7.27
CA VAL A 58 21.77 -19.31 -6.47
C VAL A 58 21.20 -18.50 -5.30
N GLU A 59 21.17 -19.10 -4.10
CA GLU A 59 20.58 -18.49 -2.90
C GLU A 59 21.11 -17.10 -2.57
N THR A 60 22.42 -16.87 -2.71
CA THR A 60 23.01 -15.54 -2.45
C THR A 60 22.47 -14.47 -3.38
N ARG A 61 22.26 -14.80 -4.66
CA ARG A 61 21.64 -13.89 -5.64
C ARG A 61 20.15 -13.71 -5.36
N ARG A 62 19.47 -14.78 -4.96
CA ARG A 62 18.05 -14.77 -4.61
C ARG A 62 17.78 -13.87 -3.41
N ALA A 63 18.60 -13.98 -2.36
CA ALA A 63 18.53 -13.14 -1.17
C ALA A 63 18.80 -11.66 -1.51
N ASP A 64 19.83 -11.38 -2.30
CA ASP A 64 20.20 -10.02 -2.71
C ASP A 64 19.08 -9.33 -3.50
N VAL A 65 18.48 -10.02 -4.48
CA VAL A 65 17.33 -9.51 -5.23
C VAL A 65 16.11 -9.33 -4.33
N ALA A 66 15.85 -10.27 -3.40
CA ALA A 66 14.70 -10.18 -2.49
C ALA A 66 14.75 -8.91 -1.62
N LEU A 67 15.91 -8.54 -1.10
CA LEU A 67 16.06 -7.32 -0.31
C LEU A 67 15.81 -6.05 -1.14
N HIS A 68 16.31 -6.00 -2.38
CA HIS A 68 16.05 -4.85 -3.25
C HIS A 68 14.58 -4.79 -3.70
N LEU A 69 13.94 -5.93 -3.93
CA LEU A 69 12.50 -5.97 -4.19
C LEU A 69 11.72 -5.46 -2.99
N PHE A 70 12.10 -5.84 -1.77
CA PHE A 70 11.49 -5.31 -0.55
C PHE A 70 11.53 -3.77 -0.49
N GLU A 71 12.68 -3.16 -0.77
CA GLU A 71 12.79 -1.70 -0.85
C GLU A 71 11.85 -1.12 -1.91
N ALA A 72 11.80 -1.72 -3.10
CA ALA A 72 10.96 -1.25 -4.20
C ALA A 72 9.46 -1.35 -3.88
N TYR A 73 8.99 -2.47 -3.33
CA TYR A 73 7.58 -2.62 -2.92
C TYR A 73 7.22 -1.69 -1.76
N SER A 74 8.14 -1.48 -0.81
CA SER A 74 7.95 -0.52 0.28
C SER A 74 7.79 0.89 -0.28
N ALA A 75 8.64 1.30 -1.23
CA ALA A 75 8.53 2.59 -1.91
C ALA A 75 7.23 2.71 -2.74
N MET A 76 6.80 1.65 -3.42
CA MET A 76 5.55 1.66 -4.19
C MET A 76 4.30 1.73 -3.31
N SER A 77 4.37 1.25 -2.07
CA SER A 77 3.21 1.15 -1.18
C SER A 77 2.59 2.50 -0.79
N CYS A 78 3.32 3.61 -0.96
CA CYS A 78 2.80 4.96 -0.76
C CYS A 78 2.08 5.54 -2.00
N CYS A 79 2.08 4.82 -3.13
CA CYS A 79 1.42 5.25 -4.36
C CYS A 79 -0.06 4.87 -4.36
N PHE A 80 -0.85 5.63 -5.13
CA PHE A 80 -2.16 5.15 -5.54
C PHE A 80 -2.01 4.01 -6.56
N ILE A 81 -2.61 2.86 -6.27
CA ILE A 81 -2.61 1.65 -7.10
C ILE A 81 -4.08 1.28 -7.33
N SER A 82 -4.48 1.11 -8.59
CA SER A 82 -5.85 0.72 -8.92
C SER A 82 -6.16 -0.72 -8.47
N ASP A 83 -7.43 -1.05 -8.30
CA ASP A 83 -7.83 -2.39 -7.84
C ASP A 83 -7.43 -3.47 -8.85
N GLU A 84 -7.57 -3.18 -10.15
CA GLU A 84 -7.11 -4.08 -11.22
C GLU A 84 -5.60 -4.34 -11.14
N LEU A 85 -4.79 -3.27 -11.00
CA LEU A 85 -3.34 -3.40 -10.94
C LEU A 85 -2.89 -4.10 -9.65
N MET A 86 -3.59 -3.84 -8.56
CA MET A 86 -3.35 -4.48 -7.27
C MET A 86 -3.57 -5.99 -7.35
N VAL A 87 -4.70 -6.43 -7.90
CA VAL A 87 -5.04 -7.86 -8.03
C VAL A 87 -4.13 -8.58 -9.02
N ASN A 88 -3.83 -7.95 -10.16
CA ASN A 88 -3.11 -8.61 -11.25
C ASN A 88 -1.58 -8.58 -11.08
N HIS A 89 -1.04 -7.60 -10.36
CA HIS A 89 0.41 -7.40 -10.27
C HIS A 89 0.91 -7.18 -8.85
N PHE A 90 0.36 -6.20 -8.13
CA PHE A 90 0.98 -5.76 -6.88
C PHE A 90 0.93 -6.83 -5.77
N LEU A 91 -0.26 -7.37 -5.46
CA LEU A 91 -0.43 -8.42 -4.46
C LEU A 91 0.27 -9.75 -4.85
N PRO A 92 0.13 -10.26 -6.09
CA PRO A 92 0.91 -11.41 -6.54
C PRO A 92 2.42 -11.22 -6.37
N GLY A 93 2.93 -10.03 -6.73
CA GLY A 93 4.33 -9.66 -6.59
C GLY A 93 4.81 -9.64 -5.14
N LEU A 94 4.01 -9.08 -4.22
CA LEU A 94 4.28 -9.13 -2.77
C LEU A 94 4.28 -10.56 -2.23
N ARG A 95 3.38 -11.43 -2.70
CA ARG A 95 3.34 -12.85 -2.27
C ARG A 95 4.58 -13.61 -2.72
N CYS A 96 5.05 -13.40 -3.96
CA CYS A 96 6.33 -13.93 -4.43
C CYS A 96 7.49 -13.45 -3.55
N LEU A 97 7.52 -12.15 -3.23
CA LEU A 97 8.55 -11.58 -2.36
C LEU A 97 8.50 -12.20 -0.94
N ARG A 98 7.32 -12.33 -0.35
CA ARG A 98 7.13 -12.94 0.98
C ARG A 98 7.75 -14.34 1.04
N THR A 99 7.53 -15.17 0.01
CA THR A 99 8.12 -16.52 -0.07
C THR A 99 9.66 -16.51 -0.05
N ASP A 100 10.30 -15.52 -0.66
CA ASP A 100 11.77 -15.38 -0.56
C ASP A 100 12.17 -14.92 0.84
N LEU A 101 11.50 -13.90 1.38
CA LEU A 101 11.87 -13.31 2.67
C LEU A 101 11.62 -14.24 3.85
N GLU A 102 10.64 -15.15 3.77
CA GLU A 102 10.44 -16.19 4.78
C GLU A 102 11.71 -17.02 5.00
N HIS A 103 12.50 -17.22 3.95
CA HIS A 103 13.74 -18.00 4.02
C HIS A 103 14.97 -17.12 4.36
N PHE A 104 15.06 -15.93 3.78
CA PHE A 104 16.29 -15.11 3.83
C PHE A 104 16.23 -13.96 4.84
N SER A 105 15.04 -13.48 5.20
CA SER A 105 14.88 -12.37 6.14
C SER A 105 13.49 -12.34 6.80
N PRO A 106 13.28 -13.14 7.87
CA PRO A 106 11.99 -13.25 8.55
C PRO A 106 11.46 -11.92 9.12
N GLU A 107 12.35 -10.99 9.46
CA GLU A 107 11.98 -9.65 9.92
C GLU A 107 11.26 -8.84 8.81
N HIS A 108 11.74 -8.92 7.58
CA HIS A 108 11.12 -8.25 6.43
C HIS A 108 9.89 -9.01 5.94
N GLU A 109 9.85 -10.33 6.09
CA GLU A 109 8.67 -11.15 5.79
C GLU A 109 7.45 -10.66 6.55
N ILE A 110 7.59 -10.39 7.85
CA ILE A 110 6.49 -9.89 8.69
C ILE A 110 5.93 -8.58 8.13
N ILE A 111 6.81 -7.66 7.73
CA ILE A 111 6.42 -6.37 7.14
C ILE A 111 5.65 -6.59 5.84
N VAL A 112 6.16 -7.42 4.93
CA VAL A 112 5.50 -7.72 3.66
C VAL A 112 4.16 -8.42 3.88
N ASN A 113 4.06 -9.31 4.86
CA ASN A 113 2.81 -9.97 5.20
C ASN A 113 1.77 -8.97 5.74
N THR A 114 2.18 -7.99 6.57
CA THR A 114 1.30 -6.88 6.97
C THR A 114 0.86 -6.04 5.77
N MET A 115 1.77 -5.71 4.85
CA MET A 115 1.40 -4.98 3.63
C MET A 115 0.34 -5.74 2.83
N ILE A 116 0.52 -7.05 2.63
CA ILE A 116 -0.45 -7.90 1.91
C ILE A 116 -1.83 -7.80 2.58
N GLN A 117 -1.91 -7.96 3.90
CA GLN A 117 -3.15 -7.89 4.65
C GLN A 117 -3.84 -6.52 4.53
N GLU A 118 -3.08 -5.43 4.60
CA GLU A 118 -3.63 -4.08 4.45
C GLU A 118 -4.22 -3.83 3.05
N TRP A 119 -3.55 -4.32 2.00
CA TRP A 119 -4.03 -4.17 0.62
C TRP A 119 -5.23 -5.08 0.32
N GLU A 120 -5.26 -6.29 0.84
CA GLU A 120 -6.42 -7.19 0.77
C GLU A 120 -7.64 -6.57 1.48
N GLN A 121 -7.44 -6.04 2.69
CA GLN A 121 -8.51 -5.37 3.44
C GLN A 121 -9.02 -4.11 2.72
N LYS A 122 -8.13 -3.33 2.10
CA LYS A 122 -8.52 -2.16 1.28
C LYS A 122 -9.41 -2.56 0.10
N LEU A 123 -9.14 -3.70 -0.54
CA LEU A 123 -9.94 -4.22 -1.65
C LEU A 123 -11.32 -4.67 -1.16
N ASP A 124 -11.38 -5.44 -0.07
CA ASP A 124 -12.63 -5.94 0.51
C ASP A 124 -13.56 -4.80 0.99
N ALA A 125 -12.98 -3.74 1.57
CA ALA A 125 -13.73 -2.57 2.02
C ALA A 125 -14.46 -1.86 0.87
N LYS A 126 -13.83 -1.79 -0.31
CA LYS A 126 -14.45 -1.19 -1.51
C LYS A 126 -15.59 -2.03 -2.04
N LEU A 127 -15.42 -3.35 -2.12
CA LEU A 127 -16.47 -4.27 -2.56
C LEU A 127 -17.70 -4.21 -1.66
N THR A 128 -17.48 -4.13 -0.34
CA THR A 128 -18.57 -3.98 0.64
C THR A 128 -19.29 -2.64 0.51
N SER A 129 -18.56 -1.56 0.21
CA SER A 129 -19.15 -0.24 -0.06
C SER A 129 -20.00 -0.22 -1.34
N GLU A 130 -19.57 -0.90 -2.41
CA GLU A 130 -20.34 -0.99 -3.65
C GLU A 130 -21.57 -1.90 -3.51
N ALA A 131 -21.45 -3.01 -2.78
CA ALA A 131 -22.56 -3.93 -2.52
C ALA A 131 -23.65 -3.33 -1.61
N SER A 132 -23.31 -2.34 -0.77
CA SER A 132 -24.24 -1.68 0.15
C SER A 132 -25.11 -0.60 -0.50
N GLY A 133 -24.89 -0.24 -1.77
CA GLY A 133 -25.87 0.46 -2.60
C GLY A 133 -26.48 1.76 -2.04
N LEU A 134 -25.79 2.48 -1.15
CA LEU A 134 -26.21 3.83 -0.77
C LEU A 134 -25.71 4.82 -1.82
N SER A 135 -26.37 4.80 -2.98
CA SER A 135 -26.28 5.86 -3.97
C SER A 135 -26.79 7.16 -3.36
N PHE A 136 -25.89 8.05 -2.96
CA PHE A 136 -26.25 9.45 -2.72
C PHE A 136 -26.36 10.14 -4.09
N PRO A 137 -27.55 10.65 -4.49
CA PRO A 137 -27.63 11.45 -5.69
C PRO A 137 -26.90 12.78 -5.44
N ALA A 138 -25.92 13.07 -6.31
CA ALA A 138 -25.26 14.36 -6.37
C ALA A 138 -26.28 15.45 -6.73
N THR A 139 -26.84 16.10 -5.72
CA THR A 139 -27.47 17.42 -5.85
C THR A 139 -26.78 18.34 -4.85
N PHE A 140 -25.63 18.91 -5.23
CA PHE A 140 -25.14 20.12 -4.56
C PHE A 140 -25.93 21.31 -5.11
N GLY A 141 -27.18 21.37 -4.71
CA GLY A 141 -28.01 22.56 -4.70
C GLY A 141 -28.11 23.03 -3.25
N THR A 142 -27.51 24.18 -2.98
CA THR A 142 -27.86 25.18 -1.95
C THR A 142 -28.74 24.78 -0.75
N ALA A 143 -28.21 25.15 0.42
CA ALA A 143 -28.92 25.68 1.59
C ALA A 143 -29.59 24.69 2.57
N GLU A 144 -29.06 24.76 3.80
CA GLU A 144 -29.74 24.81 5.10
C GLU A 144 -30.54 23.60 5.63
N ASP A 145 -30.29 23.36 6.93
CA ASP A 145 -31.02 22.52 7.88
C ASP A 145 -30.97 20.98 7.73
N ALA A 146 -30.10 20.38 8.56
CA ALA A 146 -30.40 19.10 9.20
C ALA A 146 -29.63 18.96 10.52
N LYS A 147 -30.07 19.70 11.54
CA LYS A 147 -29.93 19.23 12.93
C LYS A 147 -30.72 17.93 13.06
N THR A 148 -30.12 16.93 13.70
CA THR A 148 -30.66 16.11 14.81
C THR A 148 -30.14 14.67 14.71
N LYS A 149 -29.72 14.14 15.87
CA LYS A 149 -29.49 12.72 16.23
C LYS A 149 -28.05 12.22 16.27
N PHE A 150 -27.21 12.87 17.07
CA PHE A 150 -26.20 12.15 17.87
C PHE A 150 -26.14 12.76 19.26
N LEU A 151 -26.35 11.91 20.29
CA LEU A 151 -26.19 12.11 21.75
C LEU A 151 -27.45 11.81 22.56
N SER A 152 -27.79 10.53 22.67
CA SER A 152 -28.59 10.03 23.79
C SER A 152 -27.66 9.46 24.87
N LYS A 153 -27.27 10.35 25.79
CA LYS A 153 -27.44 10.21 27.25
C LYS A 153 -26.67 9.09 27.98
N MET A 154 -25.37 9.33 28.16
CA MET A 154 -24.65 8.97 29.39
C MET A 154 -25.04 9.98 30.48
N GLY A 155 -25.39 9.53 31.68
CA GLY A 155 -25.45 10.39 32.87
C GLY A 155 -26.71 10.24 33.70
N GLN A 156 -26.67 9.32 34.67
CA GLN A 156 -27.58 9.33 35.80
C GLN A 156 -26.83 8.82 37.03
N LEU A 157 -26.08 9.69 37.69
CA LEU A 157 -25.66 9.48 39.07
C LEU A 157 -25.60 10.81 39.84
N THR A 158 -26.63 10.95 40.68
CA THR A 158 -26.63 11.45 42.06
C THR A 158 -26.10 12.85 42.37
N THR A 159 -27.08 13.69 42.71
CA THR A 159 -27.08 14.82 43.66
C THR A 159 -25.94 14.88 44.67
N SER A 160 -25.32 16.06 44.79
CA SER A 160 -24.89 16.68 46.06
C SER A 160 -24.53 18.14 45.78
N GLY A 161 -25.19 19.06 46.48
CA GLY A 161 -25.02 20.49 46.32
C GLY A 161 -23.77 21.03 46.99
N ALA A 162 -23.25 22.13 46.43
CA ALA A 162 -22.60 23.22 47.16
C ALA A 162 -22.31 24.35 46.17
N MET A 163 -22.89 25.52 46.43
CA MET A 163 -22.50 26.78 45.81
C MET A 163 -21.11 27.18 46.32
N LEU A 164 -20.15 27.43 45.42
CA LEU A 164 -19.01 28.35 45.61
C LEU A 164 -18.64 28.86 44.22
N ALA A 165 -19.11 30.04 43.81
CA ALA A 165 -18.46 31.32 44.03
C ALA A 165 -16.99 31.32 43.54
N THR A 166 -16.82 31.92 42.35
CA THR A 166 -15.75 32.85 41.94
C THR A 166 -14.36 32.62 42.53
N VAL A 167 -13.32 32.39 41.73
CA VAL A 167 -11.94 32.88 42.00
C VAL A 167 -10.97 32.56 40.83
N PHE A 168 -10.38 33.64 40.30
CA PHE A 168 -9.08 33.77 39.62
C PHE A 168 -8.92 33.51 38.11
N GLN A 169 -9.13 34.61 37.40
CA GLN A 169 -8.32 35.14 36.31
C GLN A 169 -6.80 34.80 36.41
N ARG A 170 -6.31 34.27 35.29
CA ARG A 170 -4.98 34.43 34.65
C ARG A 170 -4.01 35.38 35.37
N LYS A 171 -2.82 34.86 35.72
CA LYS A 171 -1.63 35.68 36.00
C LYS A 171 -0.61 35.54 34.88
N LYS A 172 -0.08 36.69 34.49
CA LYS A 172 1.17 36.90 33.76
C LYS A 172 2.34 36.81 34.76
#